data_AF-X1VQ93-F1
#
_entry.id   AF-X1VQ93-F1
#
_cell.length_a   1.000
_cell.length_b   1.000
_cell.length_c   1.000
_cell.angle_alpha   90.00
_cell.angle_beta   90.00
_cell.angle_gamma   90.00
#
_symmetry.space_group_name_H-M   'P 1'
#
loop_
_entity.id
_entity.type
_entity.pdbx_description
1 polymer ?
#
loop_
_entity_poly.entity_id
_entity_poly.type
_entity_poly.pdbx_seq_one_letter_code
_entity_poly.pdbx_strand_id
1 'polypeptide(L)'
;EFFDRSGMATSTRHIAMEMWPGGMPFGDPENLAKMLFRFDNPPGKTEVSGSQDALGIMLPGINKLAYNCKDYWPEKITTELDEDILSWLESHLFLIPLWPRKMGYNVLQGTKLNKPNVKALADAADGCWEAIMNRDLQRFARYFNDSFNAQVNLFPRMINNDVSEVIDIYRNRSLGCKLSGAGGGGYLIFVADNILEKGIRI
;
A
#
# COMPACT_ATOMS: atom_id res chain seq x y z
N GLU A 1 8.00 -5.52 -14.89
CA GLU A 1 6.78 -6.32 -14.65
C GLU A 1 6.76 -6.72 -13.18
N PHE A 2 5.67 -6.49 -12.46
CA PHE A 2 5.58 -6.82 -11.02
C PHE A 2 5.22 -8.30 -10.86
N PHE A 3 5.79 -8.97 -9.85
CA PHE A 3 5.42 -10.37 -9.58
C PHE A 3 3.94 -10.50 -9.20
N ASP A 4 3.31 -11.62 -9.57
CA ASP A 4 2.00 -11.99 -9.05
C ASP A 4 2.03 -12.14 -7.53
N ARG A 5 0.97 -11.69 -6.85
CA ARG A 5 0.84 -11.69 -5.37
C ARG A 5 1.97 -10.92 -4.67
N SER A 6 2.43 -9.82 -5.27
CA SER A 6 3.51 -9.00 -4.73
C SER A 6 3.09 -7.82 -3.85
N GLY A 7 1.78 -7.66 -3.63
CA GLY A 7 1.24 -6.53 -2.87
C GLY A 7 1.07 -5.24 -3.68
N MET A 8 1.20 -5.31 -5.01
CA MET A 8 1.10 -4.17 -5.93
C MET A 8 -0.23 -4.16 -6.73
N ALA A 9 -1.33 -4.56 -6.08
CA ALA A 9 -2.66 -4.66 -6.70
C ALA A 9 -2.73 -5.50 -8.00
N THR A 10 -1.85 -6.49 -8.17
CA THR A 10 -1.72 -7.25 -9.42
C THR A 10 -3.01 -7.93 -9.87
N SER A 11 -3.82 -8.46 -8.94
CA SER A 11 -5.12 -9.08 -9.25
C SER A 11 -6.10 -8.08 -9.85
N THR A 12 -6.28 -6.92 -9.21
CA THR A 12 -7.16 -5.86 -9.70
C THR A 12 -6.63 -5.27 -11.01
N ARG A 13 -5.31 -5.24 -11.20
CA ARG A 13 -4.68 -4.80 -12.46
C ARG A 13 -4.96 -5.77 -13.62
N HIS A 14 -4.92 -7.08 -13.39
CA HIS A 14 -5.29 -8.08 -14.39
C HIS A 14 -6.75 -7.90 -14.82
N ILE A 15 -7.64 -7.65 -13.85
CA ILE A 15 -9.05 -7.38 -14.11
C ILE A 15 -9.24 -6.08 -14.90
N ALA A 16 -8.47 -5.03 -14.60
CA ALA A 16 -8.50 -3.80 -15.38
C ALA A 16 -8.08 -4.02 -16.85
N MET A 17 -7.06 -4.86 -17.09
CA MET A 17 -6.63 -5.21 -18.45
C MET A 17 -7.66 -6.08 -19.19
N GLU A 18 -8.37 -6.96 -18.49
CA GLU A 18 -9.48 -7.74 -19.05
C GLU A 18 -10.66 -6.83 -19.42
N MET A 19 -11.02 -5.91 -18.51
CA MET A 19 -12.12 -4.99 -18.71
C MET A 19 -11.85 -3.98 -19.83
N TRP A 20 -10.60 -3.54 -19.96
CA TRP A 20 -10.18 -2.54 -20.95
C TRP A 20 -8.93 -2.99 -21.73
N PRO A 21 -9.08 -3.95 -22.66
CA PRO A 21 -7.95 -4.51 -23.40
C PRO A 21 -7.29 -3.50 -24.36
N GLY A 22 -8.02 -2.43 -24.73
CA GLY A 22 -7.50 -1.32 -25.53
C GLY A 22 -6.77 -0.24 -24.74
N GLY A 23 -6.56 -0.44 -23.43
CA GLY A 23 -6.05 0.58 -22.50
C GLY A 23 -7.16 1.29 -21.74
N MET A 24 -6.78 2.05 -20.70
CA MET A 24 -7.75 2.72 -19.83
C MET A 24 -8.64 3.68 -20.62
N PRO A 25 -9.96 3.68 -20.37
CA PRO A 25 -10.86 4.60 -21.03
C PRO A 25 -10.65 6.03 -20.54
N PHE A 26 -10.99 7.01 -21.37
CA PHE A 26 -11.11 8.39 -20.93
C PHE A 26 -12.37 8.57 -20.08
N GLY A 27 -12.24 9.26 -18.96
CA GLY A 27 -13.37 9.53 -18.08
C GLY A 27 -12.93 10.09 -16.73
N ASP A 28 -13.91 10.27 -15.85
CA ASP A 28 -13.66 10.63 -14.46
C ASP A 28 -12.95 9.46 -13.73
N PRO A 29 -11.73 9.67 -13.21
CA PRO A 29 -10.95 8.60 -12.58
C PRO A 29 -11.64 7.91 -11.41
N GLU A 30 -12.41 8.64 -10.59
CA GLU A 30 -13.12 8.05 -9.46
C GLU A 30 -14.27 7.14 -9.93
N ASN A 31 -15.04 7.56 -10.94
CA ASN A 31 -16.09 6.73 -11.53
C ASN A 31 -15.51 5.47 -12.19
N LEU A 32 -14.37 5.59 -12.88
CA LEU A 32 -13.67 4.43 -13.43
C LEU A 32 -13.18 3.49 -12.32
N ALA A 33 -12.68 4.03 -11.21
CA ALA A 33 -12.31 3.24 -10.03
C ALA A 33 -13.51 2.49 -9.45
N LYS A 34 -14.68 3.14 -9.35
CA LYS A 34 -15.92 2.50 -8.87
C LYS A 34 -16.35 1.37 -9.79
N MET A 35 -16.25 1.55 -11.10
CA MET A 35 -16.56 0.53 -12.08
C MET A 35 -15.62 -0.67 -11.95
N LEU A 36 -14.31 -0.42 -11.90
CA LEU A 36 -13.29 -1.46 -11.71
C LEU A 36 -13.50 -2.22 -10.40
N PHE A 37 -13.76 -1.51 -9.29
CA PHE A 37 -14.02 -2.12 -7.99
C PHE A 37 -15.23 -3.06 -8.02
N ARG A 38 -16.33 -2.66 -8.67
CA ARG A 38 -17.53 -3.49 -8.79
C ARG A 38 -17.29 -4.70 -9.68
N PHE A 39 -16.48 -4.56 -10.72
CA PHE A 39 -16.14 -5.66 -11.62
C PHE A 39 -15.16 -6.66 -10.95
N ASP A 40 -14.22 -6.17 -10.12
CA ASP A 40 -13.35 -7.03 -9.30
C ASP A 40 -14.14 -7.77 -8.20
N ASN A 41 -15.30 -7.26 -7.80
CA ASN A 41 -16.14 -7.85 -6.75
C ASN A 41 -17.51 -8.28 -7.26
N PRO A 42 -17.60 -9.32 -8.13
CA PRO A 42 -18.87 -9.83 -8.60
C PRO A 42 -19.71 -10.42 -7.46
N PRO A 43 -21.05 -10.47 -7.60
CA PRO A 43 -21.93 -11.09 -6.62
C PRO A 43 -21.50 -12.52 -6.27
N GLY A 44 -21.41 -12.84 -4.98
CA GLY A 44 -21.03 -14.16 -4.48
C GLY A 44 -19.52 -14.40 -4.32
N LYS A 45 -18.65 -13.42 -4.62
CA LYS A 45 -17.23 -13.50 -4.27
C LYS A 45 -17.05 -13.64 -2.76
N THR A 46 -16.32 -14.66 -2.33
CA THR A 46 -16.10 -14.97 -0.90
C THR A 46 -15.08 -14.05 -0.25
N GLU A 47 -14.05 -13.65 -0.99
CA GLU A 47 -13.01 -12.71 -0.55
C GLU A 47 -13.13 -11.40 -1.33
N VAL A 48 -13.69 -10.38 -0.68
CA VAL A 48 -13.92 -9.05 -1.29
C VAL A 48 -12.61 -8.26 -1.29
N SER A 49 -12.19 -7.79 -2.48
CA SER A 49 -11.05 -6.89 -2.64
C SER A 49 -11.36 -5.52 -2.03
N GLY A 50 -10.36 -4.83 -1.48
CA GLY A 50 -10.53 -3.46 -0.98
C GLY A 50 -10.65 -2.44 -2.11
N SER A 51 -11.38 -1.34 -1.87
CA SER A 51 -11.54 -0.25 -2.85
C SER A 51 -10.24 0.53 -3.11
N GLN A 52 -9.28 0.48 -2.19
CA GLN A 52 -7.98 1.14 -2.31
C GLN A 52 -7.20 0.71 -3.56
N ASP A 53 -7.31 -0.55 -3.99
CA ASP A 53 -6.54 -1.09 -5.12
C ASP A 53 -7.08 -0.51 -6.44
N ALA A 54 -8.40 -0.52 -6.60
CA ALA A 54 -9.05 0.08 -7.77
C ALA A 54 -8.82 1.60 -7.83
N LEU A 55 -8.86 2.28 -6.69
CA LEU A 55 -8.55 3.70 -6.55
C LEU A 55 -7.08 3.99 -6.90
N GLY A 56 -6.13 3.20 -6.38
CA GLY A 56 -4.70 3.38 -6.64
C GLY A 56 -4.29 3.07 -8.08
N ILE A 57 -5.07 2.27 -8.82
CA ILE A 57 -4.85 2.04 -10.25
C ILE A 57 -5.36 3.22 -11.08
N MET A 58 -6.46 3.87 -10.68
CA MET A 58 -7.14 4.89 -11.50
C MET A 58 -6.73 6.32 -11.17
N LEU A 59 -6.50 6.62 -9.90
CA LEU A 59 -6.21 7.98 -9.45
C LEU A 59 -4.71 8.28 -9.64
N PRO A 60 -4.36 9.43 -10.25
CA PRO A 60 -2.97 9.86 -10.35
C PRO A 60 -2.42 10.35 -9.00
N GLY A 61 -1.09 10.43 -8.92
CA GLY A 61 -0.37 10.97 -7.76
C GLY A 61 -0.60 10.22 -6.47
N ILE A 62 -0.48 10.93 -5.33
CA ILE A 62 -0.70 10.36 -4.00
C ILE A 62 -2.10 10.72 -3.50
N ASN A 63 -2.80 9.72 -2.95
CA ASN A 63 -4.20 9.83 -2.59
C ASN A 63 -4.42 9.43 -1.12
N LYS A 64 -5.05 10.31 -0.35
CA LYS A 64 -5.57 10.00 1.00
C LYS A 64 -7.05 9.65 0.92
N LEU A 65 -7.37 8.43 1.32
CA LEU A 65 -8.72 7.87 1.29
C LEU A 65 -9.30 7.86 2.70
N ALA A 66 -10.30 8.72 2.96
CA ALA A 66 -10.97 8.81 4.25
C ALA A 66 -12.26 7.98 4.22
N TYR A 67 -12.23 6.83 4.89
CA TYR A 67 -13.38 5.94 5.03
C TYR A 67 -14.19 6.30 6.26
N ASN A 68 -15.52 6.25 6.14
CA ASN A 68 -16.42 6.28 7.29
C ASN A 68 -16.85 4.85 7.67
N CYS A 69 -17.57 4.71 8.78
CA CYS A 69 -18.01 3.39 9.25
C CYS A 69 -19.24 2.83 8.51
N LYS A 70 -19.77 3.54 7.51
CA LYS A 70 -21.06 3.24 6.88
C LYS A 70 -20.94 2.58 5.51
N ASP A 71 -19.84 2.83 4.80
CA ASP A 71 -19.70 2.42 3.40
C ASP A 71 -18.30 1.86 3.10
N TYR A 72 -18.20 1.05 2.03
CA TYR A 72 -16.95 0.49 1.52
C TYR A 72 -16.17 1.48 0.65
N TRP A 73 -16.82 2.57 0.23
CA TRP A 73 -16.21 3.65 -0.55
C TRP A 73 -15.78 4.79 0.38
N PRO A 74 -14.62 5.44 0.15
CA PRO A 74 -14.21 6.58 0.96
C PRO A 74 -15.24 7.71 0.87
N GLU A 75 -15.52 8.35 2.00
CA GLU A 75 -16.35 9.55 2.09
C GLU A 75 -15.65 10.77 1.50
N LYS A 76 -14.31 10.79 1.59
CA LYS A 76 -13.49 11.84 1.01
C LYS A 76 -12.20 11.26 0.43
N ILE A 77 -11.88 11.71 -0.77
CA ILE A 77 -10.60 11.46 -1.44
C ILE A 77 -9.87 12.79 -1.51
N THR A 78 -8.62 12.83 -1.05
CA THR A 78 -7.74 14.00 -1.19
C THR A 78 -6.55 13.59 -2.03
N THR A 79 -6.37 14.24 -3.17
CA THR A 79 -5.32 13.94 -4.14
C THR A 79 -4.28 15.05 -4.12
N GLU A 80 -3.01 14.67 -4.12
CA GLU A 80 -1.87 15.58 -4.32
C GLU A 80 -1.15 15.22 -5.62
N LEU A 81 -0.93 16.24 -6.45
CA LEU A 81 -0.34 16.16 -7.79
C LEU A 81 0.84 17.11 -7.96
N ASP A 82 1.21 17.86 -6.92
CA ASP A 82 2.37 18.75 -6.93
C ASP A 82 3.66 17.95 -7.14
N GLU A 83 4.34 18.26 -8.23
CA GLU A 83 5.54 17.54 -8.66
C GLU A 83 6.70 17.67 -7.66
N ASP A 84 6.83 18.81 -6.96
CA ASP A 84 7.90 18.96 -5.97
C ASP A 84 7.67 18.03 -4.76
N ILE A 85 6.41 17.79 -4.39
CA ILE A 85 6.04 16.83 -3.33
C ILE A 85 6.25 15.39 -3.82
N LEU A 86 5.82 15.08 -5.05
CA LEU A 86 5.93 13.73 -5.61
C LEU A 86 7.39 13.32 -5.84
N SER A 87 8.17 14.17 -6.52
CA SER A 87 9.61 13.96 -6.73
C SER A 87 10.39 13.86 -5.40
N TRP A 88 10.02 14.65 -4.39
CA TRP A 88 10.60 14.52 -3.05
C TRP A 88 10.31 13.14 -2.45
N LEU A 89 9.06 12.68 -2.50
CA LEU A 89 8.67 11.38 -1.97
C LEU A 89 9.37 10.22 -2.69
N GLU A 90 9.40 10.25 -4.02
CA GLU A 90 10.07 9.28 -4.88
C GLU A 90 11.56 9.17 -4.55
N SER A 91 12.22 10.32 -4.27
CA SER A 91 13.65 10.35 -3.94
C SER A 91 14.02 9.57 -2.67
N HIS A 92 13.05 9.28 -1.80
CA HIS A 92 13.24 8.65 -0.50
C HIS A 92 12.67 7.23 -0.40
N LEU A 93 12.00 6.71 -1.42
CA LEU A 93 11.38 5.38 -1.40
C LEU A 93 12.14 4.38 -2.26
N PHE A 94 12.47 3.23 -1.66
CA PHE A 94 13.22 2.16 -2.30
C PHE A 94 12.49 0.83 -2.18
N LEU A 95 12.25 0.15 -3.29
CA LEU A 95 11.68 -1.18 -3.35
C LEU A 95 12.79 -2.24 -3.37
N ILE A 96 12.70 -3.18 -2.45
CA ILE A 96 13.49 -4.40 -2.42
C ILE A 96 12.56 -5.57 -2.72
N PRO A 97 12.74 -6.28 -3.85
CA PRO A 97 11.94 -7.45 -4.16
C PRO A 97 12.22 -8.56 -3.15
N LEU A 98 11.16 -9.17 -2.66
CA LEU A 98 11.16 -10.43 -1.93
C LEU A 98 10.68 -11.56 -2.85
N TRP A 99 10.55 -12.75 -2.27
CA TRP A 99 9.87 -13.88 -2.90
C TRP A 99 8.34 -13.67 -2.95
N PRO A 100 7.64 -14.28 -3.93
CA PRO A 100 6.19 -14.30 -3.93
C PRO A 100 5.65 -15.05 -2.70
N ARG A 101 4.45 -14.67 -2.27
CA ARG A 101 3.79 -15.32 -1.14
C ARG A 101 3.56 -16.82 -1.42
N LYS A 102 3.92 -17.68 -0.45
CA LYS A 102 3.68 -19.14 -0.53
C LYS A 102 2.19 -19.45 -0.74
N MET A 103 1.90 -20.47 -1.53
CA MET A 103 0.53 -20.99 -1.71
C MET A 103 -0.09 -21.40 -0.37
N GLY A 104 -1.35 -21.05 -0.14
CA GLY A 104 -2.07 -21.36 1.11
C GLY A 104 -1.75 -20.44 2.29
N TYR A 105 -0.92 -19.40 2.10
CA TYR A 105 -0.60 -18.46 3.17
C TYR A 105 -1.76 -17.50 3.47
N ASN A 106 -2.45 -17.72 4.58
CA ASN A 106 -3.54 -16.87 5.05
C ASN A 106 -3.03 -15.79 6.01
N VAL A 107 -2.85 -14.56 5.50
CA VAL A 107 -2.41 -13.41 6.30
C VAL A 107 -3.51 -12.94 7.28
N LEU A 108 -4.77 -13.16 6.94
CA LEU A 108 -5.91 -12.77 7.77
C LEU A 108 -6.15 -13.75 8.93
N GLN A 109 -5.45 -14.88 8.96
CA GLN A 109 -5.59 -15.82 10.08
C GLN A 109 -5.00 -15.21 11.37
N GLY A 110 -5.84 -15.15 12.41
CA GLY A 110 -5.47 -14.56 13.70
C GLY A 110 -5.52 -13.03 13.72
N THR A 111 -6.29 -12.42 12.81
CA THR A 111 -6.49 -10.97 12.76
C THR A 111 -7.01 -10.44 14.09
N LYS A 112 -6.47 -9.30 14.54
CA LYS A 112 -6.86 -8.62 15.78
C LYS A 112 -7.57 -7.30 15.48
N LEU A 113 -8.74 -7.37 14.83
CA LEU A 113 -9.57 -6.19 14.55
C LEU A 113 -10.19 -5.66 15.85
N ASN A 114 -9.63 -4.57 16.35
CA ASN A 114 -10.20 -3.83 17.46
C ASN A 114 -9.95 -2.33 17.28
N LYS A 115 -10.77 -1.52 17.96
CA LYS A 115 -10.73 -0.06 17.84
C LYS A 115 -9.33 0.53 18.11
N PRO A 116 -8.60 0.15 19.18
CA PRO A 116 -7.23 0.63 19.40
C PRO A 116 -6.28 0.36 18.23
N ASN A 117 -6.25 -0.87 17.72
CA ASN A 117 -5.35 -1.27 16.63
C ASN A 117 -5.69 -0.55 15.31
N VAL A 118 -6.99 -0.45 14.98
CA VAL A 118 -7.45 0.27 13.78
C VAL A 118 -7.15 1.76 13.90
N LYS A 119 -7.36 2.35 15.09
CA LYS A 119 -7.04 3.76 15.35
C LYS A 119 -5.54 4.02 15.16
N ALA A 120 -4.66 3.16 15.68
CA ALA A 120 -3.22 3.32 15.50
C ALA A 120 -2.81 3.33 14.01
N LEU A 121 -3.43 2.49 13.19
CA LEU A 121 -3.20 2.49 11.74
C LEU A 121 -3.71 3.77 11.07
N ALA A 122 -4.89 4.25 11.46
CA ALA A 122 -5.47 5.50 10.94
C ALA A 122 -4.64 6.73 11.33
N ASP A 123 -4.25 6.84 12.61
CA ASP A 123 -3.40 7.93 13.12
C ASP A 123 -2.04 7.96 12.41
N ALA A 124 -1.46 6.78 12.12
CA ALA A 124 -0.22 6.68 11.38
C ALA A 124 -0.38 7.12 9.91
N ALA A 125 -1.51 6.79 9.27
CA ALA A 125 -1.82 7.27 7.92
C ALA A 125 -1.97 8.80 7.87
N ASP A 126 -2.64 9.40 8.86
CA ASP A 126 -2.74 10.85 8.99
C ASP A 126 -1.37 11.51 9.18
N GLY A 127 -0.54 10.95 10.07
CA GLY A 127 0.81 11.43 10.30
C GLY A 127 1.72 11.31 9.09
N CYS A 128 1.63 10.22 8.31
CA CYS A 128 2.32 10.06 7.04
C CYS A 128 1.92 11.16 6.06
N TRP A 129 0.61 11.38 5.88
CA TRP A 129 0.12 12.41 4.97
C TRP A 129 0.68 13.79 5.32
N GLU A 130 0.55 14.20 6.59
CA GLU A 130 1.08 15.49 7.04
C GLU A 130 2.59 15.61 6.85
N ALA A 131 3.35 14.54 7.11
CA ALA A 131 4.80 14.57 6.93
C ALA A 131 5.20 14.71 5.46
N ILE A 132 4.49 14.04 4.54
CA ILE A 132 4.73 14.15 3.09
C ILE A 132 4.42 15.58 2.62
N MET A 133 3.28 16.15 3.03
CA MET A 133 2.91 17.52 2.64
C MET A 133 3.93 18.55 3.13
N ASN A 134 4.59 18.30 4.26
CA ASN A 134 5.63 19.17 4.81
C ASN A 134 7.06 18.79 4.37
N ARG A 135 7.22 17.74 3.54
CA ARG A 135 8.54 17.19 3.14
C ARG A 135 9.46 16.91 4.34
N ASP A 136 8.87 16.44 5.44
CA ASP A 136 9.58 16.09 6.67
C ASP A 136 9.95 14.61 6.67
N LEU A 137 11.19 14.31 6.25
CA LEU A 137 11.67 12.94 6.09
C LEU A 137 11.66 12.15 7.41
N GLN A 138 12.04 12.78 8.52
CA GLN A 138 12.13 12.10 9.81
C GLN A 138 10.74 11.75 10.33
N ARG A 139 9.81 12.70 10.24
CA ARG A 139 8.42 12.47 10.61
C ARG A 139 7.76 11.46 9.68
N PHE A 140 8.06 11.51 8.38
CA PHE A 140 7.56 10.54 7.40
C PHE A 140 8.04 9.14 7.74
N ALA A 141 9.35 8.93 7.92
CA ALA A 141 9.92 7.64 8.28
C ALA A 141 9.33 7.07 9.58
N ARG A 142 9.15 7.92 10.59
CA ARG A 142 8.49 7.54 11.85
C ARG A 142 7.07 7.03 11.61
N TYR A 143 6.21 7.80 10.96
CA TYR A 143 4.82 7.38 10.72
C TYR A 143 4.71 6.22 9.74
N PHE A 144 5.66 6.08 8.82
CA PHE A 144 5.76 4.92 7.93
C PHE A 144 6.01 3.62 8.72
N ASN A 145 6.92 3.66 9.69
CA ASN A 145 7.15 2.56 10.65
C ASN A 145 5.94 2.34 11.57
N ASP A 146 5.35 3.40 12.12
CA ASP A 146 4.17 3.30 12.98
C ASP A 146 3.01 2.62 12.23
N SER A 147 2.82 2.96 10.94
CA SER A 147 1.84 2.33 10.06
C SER A 147 2.13 0.85 9.86
N PHE A 148 3.40 0.47 9.63
CA PHE A 148 3.78 -0.92 9.48
C PHE A 148 3.57 -1.72 10.77
N ASN A 149 4.00 -1.18 11.92
CA ASN A 149 3.79 -1.82 13.22
C ASN A 149 2.30 -1.97 13.56
N ALA A 150 1.48 -0.96 13.27
CA ALA A 150 0.03 -1.04 13.44
C ALA A 150 -0.58 -2.12 12.53
N GLN A 151 -0.11 -2.23 11.28
CA GLN A 151 -0.54 -3.26 10.35
C GLN A 151 -0.15 -4.66 10.86
N VAL A 152 1.05 -4.84 11.41
CA VAL A 152 1.52 -6.12 11.98
C VAL A 152 0.68 -6.49 13.20
N ASN A 153 0.32 -5.52 14.04
CA ASN A 153 -0.55 -5.76 15.18
C ASN A 153 -1.96 -6.20 14.76
N LEU A 154 -2.48 -5.66 13.66
CA LEU A 154 -3.76 -6.08 13.08
C LEU A 154 -3.66 -7.46 12.43
N PHE A 155 -2.58 -7.71 11.68
CA PHE A 155 -2.36 -8.93 10.89
C PHE A 155 -1.01 -9.57 11.25
N PRO A 156 -0.90 -10.28 12.39
CA PRO A 156 0.39 -10.77 12.89
C PRO A 156 1.15 -11.68 11.92
N ARG A 157 0.43 -12.35 11.01
CA ARG A 157 1.02 -13.20 9.98
C ARG A 157 1.56 -12.43 8.78
N MET A 158 1.53 -11.11 8.75
CA MET A 158 2.10 -10.38 7.63
C MET A 158 3.65 -10.43 7.61
N ILE A 159 4.27 -10.64 8.77
CA ILE A 159 5.73 -10.83 8.92
C ILE A 159 6.02 -12.30 9.25
N ASN A 160 7.13 -12.80 8.73
CA ASN A 160 7.75 -14.07 9.12
C ASN A 160 9.27 -13.87 9.32
N ASN A 161 9.97 -14.93 9.71
CA ASN A 161 11.41 -14.86 9.96
C ASN A 161 12.19 -14.41 8.73
N ASP A 162 11.90 -15.00 7.57
CA ASP A 162 12.55 -14.64 6.30
C ASP A 162 12.41 -13.13 5.99
N VAL A 163 11.21 -12.55 6.15
CA VAL A 163 10.97 -11.11 5.97
C VAL A 163 11.76 -10.28 6.99
N SER A 164 11.81 -10.73 8.24
CA SER A 164 12.52 -10.04 9.33
C SER A 164 14.03 -10.00 9.07
N GLU A 165 14.60 -11.09 8.57
CA GLU A 165 16.03 -11.15 8.19
C GLU A 165 16.37 -10.11 7.11
N VAL A 166 15.49 -9.93 6.11
CA VAL A 166 15.71 -8.90 5.08
C VAL A 166 15.59 -7.49 5.65
N ILE A 167 14.62 -7.22 6.53
CA ILE A 167 14.51 -5.93 7.22
C ILE A 167 15.81 -5.62 7.99
N ASP A 168 16.39 -6.62 8.66
CA ASP A 168 17.57 -6.47 9.49
C ASP A 168 18.83 -6.12 8.69
N ILE A 169 18.96 -6.63 7.46
CA ILE A 169 20.04 -6.28 6.52
C ILE A 169 20.10 -4.76 6.27
N TYR A 170 18.93 -4.12 6.14
CA TYR A 170 18.82 -2.69 5.79
C TYR A 170 18.52 -1.78 6.99
N ARG A 171 18.39 -2.32 8.21
CA ARG A 171 18.01 -1.56 9.42
C ARG A 171 18.92 -0.37 9.69
N ASN A 172 20.23 -0.51 9.48
CA ASN A 172 21.20 0.56 9.72
C ASN A 172 21.33 1.56 8.55
N ARG A 173 20.68 1.27 7.42
CA ARG A 173 20.75 2.07 6.18
C ARG A 173 19.40 2.71 5.81
N SER A 174 18.33 2.39 6.54
CA SER A 174 16.99 2.90 6.32
C SER A 174 16.46 3.62 7.56
N LEU A 175 15.59 4.59 7.33
CA LEU A 175 14.88 5.33 8.37
C LEU A 175 13.55 4.67 8.70
N GLY A 176 12.96 3.95 7.74
CA GLY A 176 11.78 3.14 7.97
C GLY A 176 11.56 2.08 6.92
N CYS A 177 10.65 1.16 7.21
CA CYS A 177 10.30 0.07 6.31
C CYS A 177 8.82 -0.29 6.41
N LYS A 178 8.29 -0.85 5.33
CA LYS A 178 6.95 -1.39 5.26
C LYS A 178 6.88 -2.49 4.22
N LEU A 179 6.08 -3.51 4.48
CA LEU A 179 5.79 -4.54 3.51
C LEU A 179 4.63 -4.11 2.60
N SER A 180 4.80 -4.24 1.29
CA SER A 180 3.77 -3.87 0.33
C SER A 180 2.56 -4.82 0.38
N GLY A 181 1.37 -4.24 0.23
CA GLY A 181 0.10 -4.94 0.23
C GLY A 181 -0.20 -5.72 1.52
N ALA A 182 -0.81 -6.89 1.37
CA ALA A 182 -1.29 -7.69 2.49
C ALA A 182 -0.18 -8.47 3.25
N GLY A 183 1.06 -8.53 2.74
CA GLY A 183 2.22 -9.11 3.43
C GLY A 183 2.58 -10.58 3.13
N GLY A 184 3.53 -11.17 3.86
CA GLY A 184 4.01 -12.56 3.63
C GLY A 184 4.89 -12.80 2.39
N GLY A 185 5.34 -11.74 1.72
CA GLY A 185 6.17 -11.76 0.50
C GLY A 185 5.98 -10.47 -0.31
N GLY A 186 6.46 -10.44 -1.55
CA GLY A 186 6.24 -9.32 -2.48
C GLY A 186 7.37 -8.31 -2.49
N TYR A 187 7.11 -7.07 -2.04
CA TYR A 187 8.14 -6.02 -1.97
C TYR A 187 8.23 -5.44 -0.56
N LEU A 188 9.45 -5.25 -0.07
CA LEU A 188 9.71 -4.33 1.04
C LEU A 188 9.96 -2.94 0.47
N ILE A 189 9.33 -1.95 1.07
CA ILE A 189 9.52 -0.54 0.76
C ILE A 189 10.30 0.04 1.94
N PHE A 190 11.44 0.66 1.65
CA PHE A 190 12.26 1.36 2.63
C PHE A 190 12.20 2.86 2.39
N VAL A 191 12.18 3.62 3.49
CA VAL A 191 12.41 5.06 3.51
C VAL A 191 13.89 5.27 3.83
N ALA A 192 14.62 5.99 2.99
CA ALA A 192 16.02 6.32 3.23
C ALA A 192 16.40 7.69 2.64
N ASP A 193 17.42 8.31 3.24
CA ASP A 193 18.00 9.57 2.74
C ASP A 193 19.12 9.32 1.73
N ASN A 194 19.75 8.15 1.81
CA ASN A 194 20.82 7.72 0.91
C ASN A 194 20.35 6.55 0.04
N ILE A 195 20.99 6.39 -1.12
CA ILE A 195 20.72 5.28 -2.04
C ILE A 195 20.91 3.94 -1.30
N LEU A 196 19.87 3.11 -1.33
CA LEU A 196 19.97 1.73 -0.89
C LEU A 196 20.47 0.86 -2.04
N GLU A 197 21.67 0.32 -1.89
CA GLU A 197 22.23 -0.67 -2.82
C GLU A 197 21.22 -1.81 -3.04
N LYS A 198 20.97 -2.16 -4.31
CA LYS A 198 19.98 -3.17 -4.77
C LYS A 198 18.50 -2.75 -4.64
N GLY A 199 18.21 -1.54 -4.17
CA GLY A 199 16.88 -0.94 -4.20
C GLY A 199 16.52 -0.38 -5.56
N ILE A 200 15.28 -0.62 -6.00
CA ILE A 200 14.67 0.12 -7.10
C ILE A 200 14.06 1.37 -6.48
N ARG A 201 14.59 2.55 -6.80
CA ARG A 201 13.94 3.82 -6.41
C ARG A 201 12.64 3.96 -7.20
N ILE A 202 11.58 4.43 -6.53
CA ILE A 202 10.30 4.73 -7.19
C ILE A 202 10.52 5.82 -8.23
#